data_AF-A0A7K0DAZ3-F1
#
_entry.id   AF-A0A7K0DAZ3-F1
#
_cell.length_a   1.000
_cell.length_b   1.000
_cell.length_c   1.000
_cell.angle_alpha   90.00
_cell.angle_beta   90.00
_cell.angle_gamma   90.00
#
_symmetry.space_group_name_H-M   'P 1'
#
loop_
_entity.id
_entity.type
_entity.pdbx_description
1 polymer ?
#
loop_
_entity_poly.entity_id
_entity_poly.type
_entity_poly.pdbx_seq_one_letter_code
_entity_poly.pdbx_strand_id
1 'polypeptide(L)'
;MSASVELDMTDIDYVFGTGDGTAHTWSAPADLDLSGTGVPDAVRLDFDGSGHPDDALWDSDGDGLADVAALDLDGDGVLDHYFTDPSGLGTWDEQIWP
;
A
#
# COMPACT_ATOMS: atom_id res chain seq x y z
N MET A 1 31.34 -12.87 3.80
CA MET A 1 30.15 -13.37 3.09
C MET A 1 29.18 -12.21 3.06
N SER A 2 29.11 -11.48 1.95
CA SER A 2 28.10 -10.43 1.81
C SER A 2 26.83 -11.12 1.38
N ALA A 3 25.80 -11.07 2.23
CA ALA A 3 24.45 -11.28 1.76
C ALA A 3 24.17 -10.15 0.79
N SER A 4 24.13 -10.46 -0.50
CA SER A 4 23.41 -9.62 -1.44
C SER A 4 22.00 -9.52 -0.87
N VAL A 5 21.54 -8.32 -0.54
CA VAL A 5 20.11 -8.07 -0.39
C VAL A 5 19.57 -8.31 -1.79
N GLU A 6 19.11 -9.54 -2.03
CA GLU A 6 18.18 -9.82 -3.10
C GLU A 6 16.96 -9.00 -2.68
N LEU A 7 16.84 -7.78 -3.21
CA LEU A 7 15.57 -7.06 -3.17
C LEU A 7 14.63 -8.06 -3.82
N ASP A 8 13.77 -8.64 -3.00
CA ASP A 8 12.68 -9.45 -3.50
C ASP A 8 12.00 -8.59 -4.56
N MET A 9 11.95 -9.05 -5.81
CA MET A 9 11.34 -8.29 -6.90
C MET A 9 9.83 -8.07 -6.67
N THR A 10 9.30 -8.53 -5.53
CA THR A 10 7.93 -8.35 -5.07
C THR A 10 7.81 -7.45 -3.83
N ASP A 11 8.92 -6.91 -3.27
CA ASP A 11 8.81 -5.89 -2.23
C ASP A 11 8.25 -4.58 -2.81
N ILE A 12 7.29 -4.00 -2.09
CA ILE A 12 6.68 -2.70 -2.40
C ILE A 12 7.10 -1.71 -1.32
N ASP A 13 7.61 -0.56 -1.77
CA ASP A 13 7.85 0.60 -0.92
C ASP A 13 6.55 1.38 -0.69
N TYR A 14 6.40 1.94 0.50
CA TYR A 14 5.27 2.83 0.80
C TYR A 14 5.62 3.85 1.88
N VAL A 15 4.84 4.93 1.93
CA VAL A 15 5.10 6.09 2.77
C VAL A 15 3.92 6.39 3.69
N PHE A 16 4.24 6.66 4.94
CA PHE A 16 3.34 7.19 5.96
C PHE A 16 4.01 8.32 6.75
N GLY A 17 3.20 9.29 7.12
CA GLY A 17 3.59 10.41 7.94
C GLY A 17 2.37 10.99 8.67
N THR A 18 2.64 12.01 9.47
CA THR A 18 1.62 12.68 10.30
C THR A 18 1.07 13.94 9.64
N GLY A 19 1.54 14.29 8.44
CA GLY A 19 1.22 15.55 7.76
C GLY A 19 2.07 16.75 8.21
N ASP A 20 3.04 16.56 9.12
CA ASP A 20 3.91 17.64 9.62
C ASP A 20 5.19 17.88 8.79
N GLY A 21 5.32 17.17 7.67
CA GLY A 21 6.51 17.16 6.82
C GLY A 21 7.51 16.04 7.14
N THR A 22 7.29 15.29 8.22
CA THR A 22 8.02 14.04 8.49
C THR A 22 7.22 12.85 7.97
N ALA A 23 7.84 12.09 7.07
CA ALA A 23 7.33 10.81 6.62
C ALA A 23 8.43 9.77 6.70
N HIS A 24 8.03 8.51 6.83
CA HIS A 24 8.93 7.37 6.80
C HIS A 24 8.57 6.50 5.61
N THR A 25 9.59 5.84 5.05
CA THR A 25 9.42 4.83 4.02
C THR A 25 9.56 3.46 4.66
N TRP A 26 8.68 2.56 4.29
CA TRP A 26 8.72 1.15 4.63
C TRP A 26 8.76 0.33 3.35
N SER A 27 9.22 -0.91 3.48
CA SER A 27 9.23 -1.90 2.41
C SER A 27 8.65 -3.19 2.97
N ALA A 28 7.77 -3.84 2.23
CA ALA A 28 7.23 -5.15 2.59
C ALA A 28 6.92 -5.96 1.33
N PRO A 29 6.96 -7.31 1.40
CA PRO A 29 6.61 -8.16 0.28
C PRO A 29 5.12 -8.01 -0.05
N ALA A 30 4.81 -7.90 -1.34
CA ALA A 30 3.45 -7.96 -1.82
C ALA A 30 2.82 -9.33 -1.52
N ASP A 31 1.59 -9.32 -1.00
CA ASP A 31 0.86 -10.50 -0.58
C ASP A 31 -0.59 -10.57 -1.09
N LEU A 32 -1.02 -9.55 -1.83
CA LEU A 32 -2.32 -9.42 -2.45
C LEU A 32 -2.19 -9.11 -3.95
N ASP A 33 -2.99 -9.79 -4.77
CA ASP A 33 -3.12 -9.56 -6.22
C ASP A 33 -4.43 -8.82 -6.50
N LEU A 34 -4.33 -7.51 -6.77
CA LEU A 34 -5.45 -6.64 -7.10
C LEU A 34 -5.64 -6.47 -8.61
N SER A 35 -4.57 -6.54 -9.40
CA SER A 35 -4.66 -6.51 -10.87
C SER A 35 -5.27 -7.79 -11.48
N GLY A 36 -5.31 -8.90 -10.73
CA GLY A 36 -5.82 -10.19 -11.18
C GLY A 36 -4.87 -10.92 -12.13
N THR A 37 -3.57 -10.63 -12.05
CA THR A 37 -2.55 -11.18 -12.94
C THR A 37 -1.99 -12.51 -12.45
N GLY A 38 -2.27 -12.88 -11.20
CA GLY A 38 -1.71 -14.04 -10.51
C GLY A 38 -0.36 -13.75 -9.83
N VAL A 39 0.09 -12.50 -9.83
CA VAL A 39 1.29 -12.02 -9.11
C VAL A 39 0.84 -10.96 -8.11
N PRO A 40 1.24 -11.05 -6.83
CA PRO A 40 0.94 -10.00 -5.86
C PRO A 40 1.53 -8.65 -6.28
N ASP A 41 0.72 -7.60 -6.16
CA ASP A 41 1.03 -6.21 -6.50
C ASP A 41 0.58 -5.23 -5.40
N ALA A 42 0.11 -5.75 -4.26
CA ALA A 42 -0.28 -4.95 -3.12
C ALA A 42 0.17 -5.58 -1.79
N VAL A 43 0.33 -4.73 -0.78
CA VAL A 43 0.64 -5.10 0.60
C VAL A 43 -0.60 -4.90 1.47
N ARG A 44 -1.03 -5.94 2.18
CA ARG A 44 -2.11 -5.83 3.17
C ARG A 44 -1.66 -5.19 4.47
N LEU A 45 -2.47 -4.27 4.98
CA LEU A 45 -2.24 -3.52 6.22
C LEU A 45 -3.58 -3.28 6.95
N ASP A 46 -3.50 -2.89 8.22
CA ASP A 46 -4.64 -2.43 9.03
C ASP A 46 -4.55 -0.90 9.14
N PHE A 47 -4.95 -0.20 8.07
CA PHE A 47 -4.80 1.25 7.93
C PHE A 47 -5.96 2.00 8.61
N ASP A 48 -7.15 1.40 8.62
CA ASP A 48 -8.35 1.92 9.27
C ASP A 48 -8.39 1.67 10.80
N GLY A 49 -7.55 0.77 11.31
CA GLY A 49 -7.41 0.46 12.73
C GLY A 49 -8.49 -0.47 13.27
N SER A 50 -9.14 -1.25 12.42
CA SER A 50 -10.15 -2.25 12.78
C SER A 50 -9.56 -3.46 13.50
N GLY A 51 -8.25 -3.68 13.41
CA GLY A 51 -7.54 -4.83 13.95
C GLY A 51 -7.41 -6.00 12.96
N HIS A 52 -7.82 -5.82 11.70
CA HIS A 52 -7.66 -6.79 10.62
C HIS A 52 -6.83 -6.18 9.49
N PRO A 53 -5.91 -6.93 8.87
CA PRO A 53 -5.17 -6.45 7.71
C PRO A 53 -5.96 -6.74 6.42
N ASP A 54 -7.05 -6.03 6.22
CA ASP A 54 -7.94 -6.10 5.05
C ASP A 54 -7.84 -4.89 4.12
N ASP A 55 -7.22 -3.79 4.58
CA ASP A 55 -6.79 -2.70 3.71
C ASP A 55 -5.56 -3.09 2.89
N ALA A 56 -5.30 -2.33 1.82
CA ALA A 56 -4.21 -2.56 0.90
C ALA A 56 -3.49 -1.27 0.49
N LEU A 57 -2.18 -1.34 0.37
CA LEU A 57 -1.37 -0.39 -0.40
C LEU A 57 -0.97 -1.06 -1.71
N TRP A 58 -1.43 -0.49 -2.82
CA TRP A 58 -1.33 -1.05 -4.16
C TRP A 58 -0.29 -0.29 -4.98
N ASP A 59 0.62 -1.04 -5.60
CA ASP A 59 1.48 -0.60 -6.71
C ASP A 59 0.72 -0.86 -8.03
N SER A 60 -0.11 0.10 -8.43
CA SER A 60 -1.05 -0.05 -9.54
C SER A 60 -0.39 0.09 -10.92
N ASP A 61 0.81 0.67 -10.98
CA ASP A 61 1.56 0.87 -12.22
C ASP A 61 2.83 0.00 -12.35
N GLY A 62 3.20 -0.72 -11.29
CA GLY A 62 4.24 -1.75 -11.28
C GLY A 62 5.66 -1.20 -11.16
N ASP A 63 5.84 -0.03 -10.55
CA ASP A 63 7.14 0.61 -10.40
C ASP A 63 7.86 0.29 -9.07
N GLY A 64 7.19 -0.46 -8.19
CA GLY A 64 7.67 -0.87 -6.86
C GLY A 64 7.32 0.09 -5.74
N LEU A 65 6.55 1.16 -6.00
CA LEU A 65 6.06 2.10 -5.00
C LEU A 65 4.53 2.09 -4.98
N ALA A 66 3.93 1.93 -3.80
CA ALA A 66 2.49 2.05 -3.68
C ALA A 66 2.01 3.47 -4.05
N ASP A 67 1.03 3.55 -4.94
CA ASP A 67 0.42 4.79 -5.41
C ASP A 67 -1.08 4.90 -5.03
N VAL A 68 -1.69 3.80 -4.59
CA VAL A 68 -3.08 3.77 -4.12
C VAL A 68 -3.20 3.09 -2.77
N ALA A 69 -3.85 3.75 -1.81
CA ALA A 69 -4.40 3.12 -0.62
C ALA A 69 -5.85 2.71 -0.88
N ALA A 70 -6.21 1.47 -0.61
CA ALA A 70 -7.56 0.93 -0.77
C ALA A 70 -8.04 0.31 0.55
N LEU A 71 -9.22 0.71 1.02
CA LEU A 71 -9.74 0.35 2.34
C LEU A 71 -11.00 -0.51 2.22
N ASP A 72 -11.11 -1.54 3.06
CA ASP A 72 -12.30 -2.39 3.25
C ASP A 72 -12.97 -1.98 4.58
N LEU A 73 -13.92 -1.04 4.52
CA LEU A 73 -14.46 -0.37 5.71
C LEU A 73 -15.61 -1.14 6.36
N ASP A 74 -16.22 -2.08 5.63
CA ASP A 74 -17.30 -2.91 6.15
C ASP A 74 -16.90 -4.38 6.41
N GLY A 75 -15.67 -4.75 6.04
CA GLY A 75 -15.04 -6.03 6.34
C GLY A 75 -15.64 -7.19 5.55
N ASP A 76 -16.23 -6.92 4.38
CA ASP A 76 -16.85 -7.94 3.53
C ASP A 76 -15.85 -8.57 2.53
N GLY A 77 -14.62 -8.08 2.49
CA GLY A 77 -13.55 -8.50 1.59
C GLY A 77 -13.54 -7.76 0.25
N VAL A 78 -14.37 -6.73 0.08
CA VAL A 78 -14.40 -5.83 -1.07
C VAL A 78 -13.88 -4.45 -0.66
N LEU A 79 -12.97 -3.90 -1.45
CA LEU A 79 -12.43 -2.56 -1.23
C LEU A 79 -13.49 -1.49 -1.55
N ASP A 80 -13.74 -0.61 -0.59
CA ASP A 80 -14.78 0.43 -0.65
C ASP A 80 -14.23 1.77 -1.14
N HIS A 81 -13.12 2.21 -0.55
CA HIS A 81 -12.60 3.57 -0.68
C HIS A 81 -11.15 3.54 -1.14
N TYR A 82 -10.78 4.50 -1.99
CA TYR A 82 -9.45 4.58 -2.58
C TYR A 82 -8.86 5.97 -2.38
N PHE A 83 -7.56 6.05 -2.13
CA PHE A 83 -6.86 7.29 -1.84
C PHE A 83 -5.49 7.34 -2.52
N THR A 84 -5.06 8.55 -2.88
CA THR A 84 -3.69 8.88 -3.32
C THR A 84 -3.08 9.88 -2.33
N ASP A 85 -1.75 10.05 -2.37
CA ASP A 85 -1.00 11.00 -1.52
C ASP A 85 -0.29 12.08 -2.38
N PRO A 86 -1.01 12.96 -3.09
CA PRO A 86 -0.39 13.99 -3.92
C PRO A 86 0.44 15.00 -3.11
N SER A 87 0.19 15.08 -1.79
CA SER A 87 0.97 15.89 -0.87
C SER A 87 2.38 15.34 -0.61
N GLY A 88 2.59 14.02 -0.77
CA GLY A 88 3.82 13.32 -0.44
C GLY A 88 4.15 13.32 1.05
N LEU A 89 3.14 13.54 1.91
CA LEU A 89 3.30 13.60 3.36
C LEU A 89 3.04 12.26 4.04
N GLY A 90 2.75 11.21 3.26
CA GLY A 90 2.38 9.89 3.74
C GLY A 90 1.04 9.89 4.45
N THR A 91 0.12 10.76 4.03
CA THR A 91 -1.19 10.92 4.67
C THR A 91 -2.34 10.32 3.86
N TRP A 92 -2.10 9.99 2.58
CA TRP A 92 -3.11 9.42 1.69
C TRP A 92 -4.35 10.32 1.64
N ASP A 93 -4.11 11.61 1.36
CA ASP A 93 -5.03 12.71 1.65
C ASP A 93 -6.06 13.02 0.55
N GLU A 94 -5.99 12.39 -0.60
CA GLU A 94 -6.93 12.61 -1.70
C GLU A 94 -7.74 11.35 -2.00
N GLN A 95 -9.04 11.37 -1.70
CA GLN A 95 -9.94 10.29 -2.09
C GLN A 95 -10.15 10.31 -3.61
N ILE A 96 -9.99 9.15 -4.24
CA ILE A 96 -10.32 8.89 -5.63
C ILE A 96 -11.50 7.92 -5.72
N TRP A 97 -12.22 7.98 -6.85
CA TRP A 97 -13.26 7.01 -7.16
C TRP A 97 -12.70 5.97 -8.13
N PRO A 98 -13.09 4.69 -7.99
CA PRO A 98 -12.69 3.64 -8.93
C PRO A 98 -13.19 3.88 -10.37
#